data_AF-A0AA94ENW7-F1
#
_entry.id   AF-A0AA94ENW7-F1
#
_cell.length_a   1.000
_cell.length_b   1.000
_cell.length_c   1.000
_cell.angle_alpha   90.00
_cell.angle_beta   90.00
_cell.angle_gamma   90.00
#
_symmetry.space_group_name_H-M   'P 1'
#
loop_
_entity.id
_entity.type
_entity.pdbx_description
1 polymer ?
#
loop_
_entity_poly.entity_id
_entity_poly.type
_entity_poly.pdbx_seq_one_letter_code
_entity_poly.pdbx_strand_id
1 'polypeptide(L)' 'MTIIARNAKAMTEALHRQGFFLVADLPRRISIQTRRGMLVARIS' A
#
# COMPACT_ATOMS: atom_id res chain seq x y z
N MET A 1 -9.55 1.01 20.23
CA MET A 1 -9.38 2.14 19.30
C MET A 1 -10.20 1.86 18.06
N THR A 2 -11.02 2.82 17.60
CA THR A 2 -11.93 2.62 16.46
C THR A 2 -11.60 3.66 15.39
N ILE A 3 -11.29 3.22 14.17
CA ILE A 3 -11.06 4.09 13.02
C ILE A 3 -12.32 4.07 12.17
N ILE A 4 -12.99 5.21 12.04
CA ILE A 4 -14.12 5.38 11.13
C ILE A 4 -13.58 6.08 9.88
N ALA A 5 -13.64 5.39 8.74
CA ALA A 5 -13.13 5.91 7.48
C ALA A 5 -14.14 5.68 6.35
N ARG A 6 -14.23 6.65 5.44
CA ARG A 6 -15.20 6.66 4.33
C ARG A 6 -14.88 5.68 3.18
N ASN A 7 -13.62 5.25 3.08
CA ASN A 7 -13.15 4.29 2.07
C ASN A 7 -11.80 3.69 2.51
N ALA A 8 -11.33 2.69 1.77
CA ALA A 8 -10.08 1.99 2.04
C ALA A 8 -8.87 2.94 2.05
N LYS A 9 -8.82 3.94 1.15
CA LYS A 9 -7.72 4.91 1.11
C LYS A 9 -7.62 5.72 2.42
N ALA A 10 -8.74 6.27 2.88
CA ALA A 10 -8.78 7.04 4.12
C ALA A 10 -8.43 6.17 5.35
N MET A 11 -8.83 4.90 5.33
CA MET A 11 -8.46 3.93 6.37
C MET A 11 -6.95 3.66 6.38
N THR A 12 -6.35 3.41 5.23
CA THR A 12 -4.90 3.20 5.08
C THR A 12 -4.11 4.40 5.58
N GLU A 13 -4.52 5.62 5.22
CA GLU A 13 -3.87 6.85 5.69
C GLU A 13 -3.96 7.01 7.22
N ALA A 14 -5.11 6.69 7.81
CA ALA A 14 -5.31 6.76 9.26
C ALA A 14 -4.44 5.74 10.02
N LEU A 15 -4.37 4.50 9.50
CA LEU A 15 -3.51 3.45 10.05
C LEU A 15 -2.02 3.82 9.93
N HIS A 16 -1.60 4.37 8.79
CA HIS A 16 -0.22 4.78 8.56
C HIS A 16 0.25 5.86 9.53
N ARG A 17 -0.60 6.84 9.86
CA ARG A 17 -0.28 7.88 10.87
C ARG A 17 -0.04 7.32 12.26
N GLN A 18 -0.54 6.12 12.55
CA GLN A 18 -0.35 5.43 13.82
C GLN A 18 0.82 4.43 13.79
N GLY A 19 1.59 4.41 12.69
CA GLY A 19 2.72 3.52 12.50
C GLY A 19 2.35 2.13 12.00
N PHE A 20 1.09 1.90 11.57
CA PHE A 20 0.70 0.65 10.93
C PHE A 20 0.95 0.70 9.42
N PHE A 21 1.57 -0.35 8.89
CA PHE A 21 1.85 -0.49 7.47
C PHE A 21 0.93 -1.52 6.85
N LEU A 22 0.41 -1.20 5.66
CA LEU A 22 -0.35 -2.15 4.86
C LEU A 22 0.63 -3.01 4.07
N VAL A 23 0.73 -4.27 4.47
CA VAL A 23 1.52 -5.28 3.76
C VAL A 23 0.56 -6.07 2.89
N ALA A 24 0.84 -6.11 1.59
CA ALA A 24 0.15 -6.99 0.67
C ALA A 24 1.12 -8.08 0.23
N ASP A 25 0.69 -9.34 0.34
CA ASP A 25 1.42 -10.44 -0.27
C ASP A 25 1.34 -10.31 -1.78
N LEU A 26 2.51 -10.08 -2.36
CA LEU A 26 2.72 -9.87 -3.77
C LEU A 26 2.98 -11.25 -4.40
N PRO A 27 2.24 -11.68 -5.46
CA PRO A 27 2.52 -12.94 -6.15
C PRO A 27 3.98 -13.02 -6.62
N ARG A 28 4.57 -14.23 -6.59
CA ARG A 28 6.01 -14.47 -6.80
C ARG A 28 6.60 -13.85 -8.08
N ARG A 29 5.78 -13.58 -9.11
CA ARG A 29 6.20 -13.00 -10.39
C ARG A 29 5.82 -11.52 -10.47
N ILE A 30 6.45 -10.70 -9.64
CA ILE A 30 6.30 -9.25 -9.74
C ILE A 30 7.61 -8.63 -10.17
N SER A 31 7.56 -7.88 -11.27
CA SER A 31 8.65 -7.02 -11.69
C SER A 31 8.51 -5.69 -10.96
N ILE A 32 9.47 -5.39 -10.09
CA ILE A 32 9.61 -4.07 -9.47
C ILE A 32 10.50 -3.24 -10.40
N GLN A 33 9.98 -2.13 -10.91
CA GLN A 33 10.69 -1.21 -11.77
C GLN A 33 10.66 0.19 -11.18
N THR A 34 11.76 0.93 -11.29
CA THR A 34 11.78 2.35 -10.95
C THR A 34 11.59 3.17 -12.23
N ARG A 35 10.53 3.98 -12.32
CA ARG A 35 10.28 4.90 -13.44
C ARG A 35 10.06 6.31 -12.93
N ARG A 36 10.89 7.27 -13.40
CA ARG A 36 10.81 8.70 -13.03
C ARG A 36 10.73 8.91 -11.50
N GLY A 37 11.51 8.14 -10.74
CA GLY A 37 11.52 8.20 -9.28
C GLY A 37 10.38 7.45 -8.57
N MET A 38 9.47 6.80 -9.29
CA MET A 38 8.39 5.99 -8.71
C MET A 38 8.72 4.50 -8.80
N LEU A 39 8.47 3.76 -7.71
CA LEU A 39 8.44 2.30 -7.72
C LEU A 39 7.13 1.81 -8.35
N VAL A 40 7.24 0.99 -9.37
CA VAL A 40 6.13 0.39 -10.11
C VAL A 40 6.26 -1.12 -9.97
N ALA A 41 5.33 -1.74 -9.22
CA ALA A 41 5.18 -3.18 -9.16
C ALA A 41 4.20 -3.62 -10.24
N ARG A 42 4.64 -4.45 -11.20
CA ARG A 42 3.76 -5.07 -12.19
C ARG A 42 3.53 -6.54 -11.86
N ILE A 43 2.26 -6.90 -11.73
CA ILE A 43 1.81 -8.29 -11.65
C ILE A 43 1.80 -8.84 -13.08
N SER A 44 2.55 -9.92 -13.33
CA SER A 44 2.63 -10.59 -14.64
C SER A 44 1.96 -11.95 -14.61
#